data_AF-A0A4Q0I8X4-F1
#
_entry.id   AF-A0A4Q0I8X4-F1
#
_cell.length_a   1.000
_cell.length_b   1.000
_cell.length_c   1.000
_cell.angle_alpha   90.00
_cell.angle_beta   90.00
_cell.angle_gamma   90.00
#
_symmetry.space_group_name_H-M   'P 1'
#
loop_
_entity.id
_entity.type
_entity.pdbx_description
1 polymer ?
#
loop_
_entity_poly.entity_id
_entity_poly.type
_entity_poly.pdbx_seq_one_letter_code
_entity_poly.pdbx_strand_id
1 'polypeptide(L)' 'MAKTRYDKELEREKEKLNKLLDEAFNKGIPFTEDEAVMKQNRIVDTLVVKIQKKKRNHNKNQPER' A
#
# COMPACT_ATOMS: atom_id res chain seq x y z
N MET A 1 -14.71 -14.54 -0.35
CA MET A 1 -14.31 -13.12 -0.29
C MET A 1 -13.60 -12.79 -1.60
N ALA A 2 -14.24 -12.07 -2.52
CA ALA A 2 -13.61 -11.75 -3.79
C ALA A 2 -12.42 -10.80 -3.54
N LYS A 3 -11.18 -11.29 -3.70
CA LYS A 3 -9.99 -10.44 -3.77
C LYS A 3 -10.26 -9.41 -4.86
N THR A 4 -10.50 -8.17 -4.45
CA THR A 4 -10.85 -7.11 -5.39
C THR A 4 -9.64 -6.82 -6.28
N ARG A 5 -9.84 -6.33 -7.51
CA ARG A 5 -8.72 -5.94 -8.39
C ARG A 5 -7.67 -5.07 -7.68
N TYR A 6 -8.13 -4.25 -6.74
CA TYR A 6 -7.30 -3.40 -5.88
C TYR A 6 -6.34 -4.16 -4.96
N ASP A 7 -6.71 -5.37 -4.50
CA ASP A 7 -5.83 -6.17 -3.64
C ASP A 7 -4.64 -6.72 -4.43
N LYS A 8 -4.87 -7.15 -5.69
CA LYS A 8 -3.78 -7.65 -6.55
C LYS A 8 -2.81 -6.55 -6.96
N GLU A 9 -3.31 -5.36 -7.22
CA GLU A 9 -2.48 -4.19 -7.54
C GLU A 9 -1.66 -3.77 -6.31
N LEU A 10 -2.29 -3.73 -5.13
CA LEU A 10 -1.61 -3.44 -3.88
C LEU A 10 -0.53 -4.49 -3.53
N GLU A 11 -0.80 -5.78 -3.75
CA GLU A 11 0.18 -6.86 -3.55
C GLU A 11 1.43 -6.65 -4.42
N ARG A 12 1.25 -6.33 -5.72
CA ARG A 12 2.37 -6.05 -6.63
C ARG A 12 3.19 -4.83 -6.22
N GLU A 13 2.52 -3.73 -5.87
CA GLU A 13 3.22 -2.51 -5.45
C GLU A 13 3.93 -2.69 -4.10
N LYS A 14 3.39 -3.53 -3.20
CA LYS A 14 4.07 -3.95 -1.97
C LYS A 14 5.28 -4.84 -2.22
N GLU A 15 5.20 -5.79 -3.15
CA GLU A 15 6.36 -6.60 -3.52
C GLU A 15 7.52 -5.76 -4.08
N LYS A 16 7.21 -4.77 -4.92
CA LYS A 16 8.22 -3.80 -5.41
C LYS A 16 8.83 -3.00 -4.27
N LEU A 17 8.01 -2.52 -3.34
CA LEU A 17 8.49 -1.79 -2.17
C LEU A 17 9.40 -2.66 -1.30
N ASN A 18 9.05 -3.92 -1.06
CA ASN A 18 9.89 -4.86 -0.30
C ASN A 18 11.26 -5.07 -0.96
N LYS A 19 11.32 -5.22 -2.28
CA LYS A 19 12.61 -5.34 -2.98
C LYS A 19 13.49 -4.10 -2.80
N LEU A 20 12.90 -2.91 -2.90
CA LEU A 20 13.63 -1.66 -2.67
C LEU A 20 14.09 -1.51 -1.21
N LEU A 21 13.25 -1.94 -0.25
CA LEU A 21 13.63 -1.98 1.17
C LEU A 21 14.75 -2.97 1.42
N ASP A 22 14.71 -4.16 0.84
CA ASP A 22 15.79 -5.15 0.96
C ASP A 22 17.10 -4.63 0.37
N GLU A 23 17.05 -3.96 -0.78
CA GLU A 23 18.24 -3.32 -1.38
C GLU A 23 18.79 -2.19 -0.50
N ALA A 24 17.94 -1.30 0.01
CA ALA A 24 18.35 -0.21 0.88
C ALA A 24 18.89 -0.74 2.23
N PHE A 25 18.26 -1.78 2.78
CA PHE A 25 18.69 -2.46 3.99
C PHE A 25 20.07 -3.11 3.82
N ASN A 26 20.28 -3.84 2.72
CA ASN A 26 21.57 -4.44 2.40
C ASN A 26 22.67 -3.39 2.17
N LYS A 27 22.32 -2.22 1.64
CA LYS A 27 23.25 -1.08 1.48
C LYS A 27 23.44 -0.26 2.76
N GLY A 28 22.66 -0.52 3.81
CA GLY A 28 22.66 0.26 5.06
C GLY A 28 22.12 1.68 4.89
N ILE A 29 21.34 1.94 3.84
CA ILE A 29 20.80 3.27 3.52
C ILE A 29 19.47 3.47 4.27
N PRO A 30 19.27 4.62 4.94
CA PRO A 30 17.99 4.95 5.53
C PRO A 30 16.88 4.99 4.46
N PHE A 31 15.79 4.27 4.69
CA PHE A 31 14.64 4.22 3.78
C PHE A 31 14.01 5.60 3.49
N THR A 32 14.24 6.57 4.38
CA THR A 32 13.78 7.96 4.26
C THR A 32 14.65 8.81 3.33
N GLU A 33 15.88 8.40 3.09
CA GLU A 33 16.82 9.08 2.18
C GLU A 33 16.72 8.53 0.76
N ASP A 34 16.21 7.31 0.60
CA ASP A 34 15.98 6.71 -0.71
C ASP A 34 14.71 7.26 -1.36
N GLU A 35 14.90 8.10 -2.38
CA GLU A 35 13.81 8.73 -3.12
C GLU A 35 12.92 7.69 -3.83
N ALA A 36 13.47 6.55 -4.26
CA ALA A 36 12.71 5.48 -4.90
C ALA A 36 11.79 4.79 -3.88
N VAL A 37 12.29 4.52 -2.67
CA VAL A 37 11.48 4.00 -1.56
C VAL A 37 10.38 4.99 -1.19
N MET A 38 10.70 6.28 -1.07
CA MET A 38 9.72 7.32 -0.73
C MET A 38 8.62 7.48 -1.80
N LYS A 39 8.98 7.44 -3.09
CA LYS A 39 8.01 7.46 -4.20
C LYS A 39 7.09 6.25 -4.17
N GLN A 40 7.68 5.06 -4.01
CA GLN A 40 6.93 3.81 -3.96
C GLN A 40 6.00 3.74 -2.74
N ASN A 41 6.46 4.22 -1.60
CA ASN A 41 5.69 4.28 -0.37
C ASN A 41 4.44 5.17 -0.54
N ARG A 42 4.57 6.32 -1.20
CA ARG A 42 3.44 7.23 -1.48
C ARG A 42 2.37 6.59 -2.38
N ILE A 43 2.76 5.73 -3.31
CA ILE A 43 1.84 4.96 -4.17
C ILE A 43 1.07 3.94 -3.34
N VAL A 44 1.77 3.16 -2.52
CA VAL A 44 1.17 2.16 -1.63
C VAL A 44 0.20 2.83 -0.64
N ASP A 45 0.59 3.93 -0.01
CA ASP A 45 -0.26 4.71 0.89
C ASP A 45 -1.55 5.18 0.21
N THR A 46 -1.42 5.70 -1.02
CA THR A 46 -2.58 6.16 -1.79
C THR A 46 -3.56 5.02 -2.09
N LEU A 47 -3.05 3.83 -2.43
CA LEU A 47 -3.86 2.64 -2.66
C LEU A 47 -4.54 2.15 -1.39
N VAL A 48 -3.83 2.11 -0.26
CA VAL A 48 -4.38 1.73 1.05
C VAL A 48 -5.50 2.69 1.46
N VAL A 49 -5.30 4.00 1.34
CA VAL A 49 -6.32 5.01 1.66
C VAL A 49 -7.57 4.82 0.79
N LYS A 50 -7.42 4.54 -0.51
CA LYS A 50 -8.57 4.27 -1.41
C LYS A 50 -9.33 3.01 -0.97
N ILE A 51 -8.64 1.93 -0.61
CA ILE A 51 -9.25 0.69 -0.14
C ILE A 51 -9.97 0.91 1.20
N GLN A 52 -9.33 1.61 2.14
CA GLN A 52 -9.94 1.94 3.43
C GLN A 52 -11.17 2.83 3.28
N LYS A 53 -11.10 3.89 2.45
CA LYS A 53 -12.26 4.73 2.14
C LYS A 53 -13.41 3.92 1.54
N LYS A 54 -13.12 2.99 0.61
CA LYS A 54 -14.13 2.12 0.02
C LYS A 54 -14.77 1.18 1.04
N LYS A 55 -13.98 0.59 1.95
CA LYS A 55 -14.51 -0.21 3.08
C LYS A 55 -15.36 0.62 4.02
N ARG A 56 -14.91 1.82 4.38
CA ARG A 56 -15.64 2.73 5.29
C ARG A 56 -16.97 3.20 4.68
N ASN A 57 -17.03 3.44 3.37
CA ASN A 57 -18.27 3.77 2.68
C ASN A 57 -19.23 2.57 2.56
N HIS A 58 -18.71 1.34 2.46
CA HIS A 58 -19.56 0.14 2.54
C HIS A 58 -20.20 -0.03 3.93
N ASN A 59 -19.47 0.28 5.00
CA ASN A 59 -20.00 0.17 6.37
C ASN A 59 -21.05 1.23 6.72
N LYS A 60 -21.08 2.39 6.05
CA LYS A 60 -22.12 3.41 6.27
C LYS A 60 -23.51 3.02 5.74
N ASN A 61 -23.57 2.02 4.86
CA ASN A 61 -24.84 1.49 4.32
C ASN A 61 -25.35 0.27 5.09
N GLN A 62 -24.70 -0.13 6.19
CA GLN A 62 -25.32 -1.03 7.16
C GLN A 62 -26.07 -0.15 8.17
N PRO A 63 -27.41 -0.07 8.13
CA PRO A 63 -28.15 0.63 9.16
C PRO A 63 -27.84 -0.06 10.49
N GLU A 64 -27.41 0.74 11.46
CA GLU A 64 -27.38 0.35 12.87
C GLU A 64 -28.80 -0.11 13.21
N ARG A 65 -28.92 -1.38 13.60
CA ARG A 65 -30.19 -2.05 13.87
C ARG A 65 -30.53 -1.94 15.35
#